data_AF-A0A7I7YTN2-F1
#
_entry.id   AF-A0A7I7YTN2-F1
#
_cell.length_a   1.000
_cell.length_b   1.000
_cell.length_c   1.000
_cell.angle_alpha   90.00
_cell.angle_beta   90.00
_cell.angle_gamma   90.00
#
_symmetry.space_group_name_H-M   'P 1'
#
loop_
_entity.id
_entity.type
_entity.pdbx_description
1 polymer ?
#
loop_
_entity_poly.entity_id
_entity_poly.type
_entity_poly.pdbx_seq_one_letter_code
_entity_poly.pdbx_strand_id
1 'polypeptide(L)'
;MHAMVRRHETVEIPIEDVQVGFMLLIPRSTPGAGGPPQVFRVDRTKVKDDGEAGEPRMKLTMDLSDGKPWVKEYFFGTTVRRIVRTYDDGR
;
A
#
# COMPACT_ATOMS: atom_id res chain seq x y z
N MET A 1 14.22 22.74 13.93
CA MET A 1 14.32 21.50 13.14
C MET A 1 13.12 21.45 12.22
N HIS A 2 13.26 21.91 10.96
CA HIS A 2 12.15 21.88 10.01
C HIS A 2 11.89 20.42 9.64
N ALA A 3 10.71 19.90 9.96
CA ALA A 3 10.30 18.58 9.49
C ALA A 3 10.24 18.62 7.96
N MET A 4 11.02 17.77 7.29
CA MET A 4 10.93 17.59 5.85
C MET A 4 9.52 17.11 5.50
N VAL A 5 8.73 17.95 4.84
CA VAL A 5 7.44 17.54 4.30
C VAL A 5 7.71 16.82 2.98
N ARG A 6 7.49 15.51 2.96
CA ARG A 6 7.51 14.73 1.71
C ARG A 6 6.14 14.81 1.08
N ARG A 7 6.06 15.36 -0.13
CA ARG A 7 4.83 15.37 -0.92
C ARG A 7 4.84 14.20 -1.88
N HIS A 8 3.82 13.36 -1.79
CA HIS A 8 3.62 12.25 -2.73
C HIS A 8 2.58 12.65 -3.78
N GLU A 9 2.94 12.51 -5.04
CA GLU A 9 1.97 12.48 -6.12
C GLU A 9 1.44 11.05 -6.20
N THR A 10 0.13 10.90 -6.04
CA THR A 10 -0.52 9.60 -6.02
C THR A 10 -1.57 9.50 -7.10
N VAL A 11 -1.72 8.31 -7.68
CA VAL A 11 -2.84 7.94 -8.52
C VAL A 11 -3.62 6.81 -7.84
N GLU A 12 -4.92 6.78 -8.09
CA GLU A 12 -5.79 5.71 -7.62
C GLU A 12 -5.84 4.61 -8.69
N ILE A 13 -5.54 3.39 -8.29
CA ILE A 13 -5.55 2.21 -9.15
C ILE A 13 -6.36 1.10 -8.47
N PRO A 14 -7.03 0.23 -9.24
CA PRO A 14 -7.66 -0.95 -8.69
C PRO A 14 -6.57 -1.91 -8.17
N ILE A 15 -6.90 -2.69 -7.14
CA ILE A 15 -5.92 -3.55 -6.45
C ILE A 15 -5.36 -4.65 -7.35
N GLU A 16 -6.16 -5.10 -8.32
CA GLU A 16 -5.75 -6.06 -9.35
C GLU A 16 -4.64 -5.55 -10.27
N ASP A 17 -4.46 -4.23 -10.41
CA ASP A 17 -3.40 -3.61 -11.21
C ASP A 17 -2.08 -3.42 -10.43
N VAL A 18 -2.05 -3.76 -9.14
CA VAL A 18 -0.85 -3.60 -8.30
C VAL A 18 0.21 -4.62 -8.68
N GLN A 19 1.43 -4.13 -8.89
CA GLN A 19 2.59 -4.93 -9.24
C GLN A 19 3.68 -4.87 -8.18
N VAL A 20 4.52 -5.90 -8.15
CA VAL A 20 5.75 -5.91 -7.34
C VAL A 20 6.62 -4.71 -7.71
N GLY A 21 7.15 -4.04 -6.69
CA GLY A 21 7.93 -2.81 -6.80
C GLY A 21 7.12 -1.52 -6.70
N PHE A 22 5.78 -1.56 -6.77
CA PHE A 22 4.97 -0.35 -6.57
C PHE A 22 5.09 0.17 -5.14
N MET A 23 5.12 1.49 -5.04
CA MET A 23 5.02 2.21 -3.77
C MET A 23 3.56 2.57 -3.55
N LEU A 24 2.94 2.09 -2.47
CA LEU A 24 1.56 2.37 -2.10
C LEU A 24 1.51 3.28 -0.86
N LEU A 25 0.51 4.15 -0.83
CA LEU A 25 0.22 4.99 0.33
C LEU A 25 -0.99 4.40 1.07
N ILE A 26 -0.73 3.66 2.14
CA ILE A 26 -1.76 2.96 2.90
C ILE A 26 -2.17 3.78 4.12
N PRO A 27 -3.45 4.15 4.27
CA PRO A 27 -3.93 4.81 5.48
C PRO A 27 -3.83 3.84 6.67
N ARG A 28 -3.36 4.33 7.82
CA ARG A 28 -3.39 3.54 9.05
C ARG A 28 -4.85 3.30 9.44
N SER A 29 -5.28 2.04 9.34
CA SER A 29 -6.67 1.62 9.53
C SER A 29 -7.17 1.66 10.97
N THR A 30 -6.50 2.35 11.90
CA THR A 30 -6.95 2.46 13.29
C THR A 30 -7.74 3.76 13.45
N PRO A 31 -9.08 3.71 13.54
CA PRO A 31 -9.90 4.89 13.78
C PRO A 31 -9.49 5.52 15.12
N GLY A 32 -9.26 6.83 15.13
CA GLY A 32 -8.84 7.57 16.33
C GLY A 32 -7.32 7.61 16.60
N ALA A 33 -6.50 6.84 15.87
CA ALA A 33 -5.04 6.86 16.06
C ALA A 33 -4.31 7.98 15.27
N GLY A 34 -5.02 8.74 14.42
CA GLY A 34 -4.57 10.01 13.83
C GLY A 34 -3.20 10.00 13.13
N GLY A 35 -2.68 8.84 12.74
CA GLY A 35 -1.32 8.69 12.23
C GLY A 35 -1.20 9.06 10.75
N PRO A 36 -0.04 9.57 10.30
CA PRO A 36 0.20 9.80 8.89
C PRO A 36 0.08 8.48 8.10
N PRO A 37 -0.38 8.54 6.84
CA PRO A 37 -0.38 7.37 5.98
C PRO A 37 1.03 6.81 5.82
N GLN A 38 1.13 5.49 5.69
CA GLN A 38 2.42 4.80 5.57
C GLN A 38 2.71 4.47 4.11
N VAL A 39 3.97 4.67 3.74
CA VAL A 39 4.50 4.29 2.43
C VAL A 39 4.94 2.84 2.49
N PHE A 40 4.46 2.03 1.54
CA PHE A 40 4.65 0.59 1.47
C PHE A 40 5.25 0.23 0.10
N ARG A 41 6.31 -0.57 0.06
CA ARG A 41 6.77 -1.19 -1.19
C ARG A 41 6.14 -2.57 -1.30
N VAL A 42 5.53 -2.87 -2.46
CA VAL A 42 5.04 -4.22 -2.75
C VAL A 42 6.24 -5.12 -3.05
N ASP A 43 6.55 -6.08 -2.19
CA ASP A 43 7.62 -7.04 -2.44
C ASP A 43 7.07 -8.32 -3.08
N ARG A 44 5.84 -8.72 -2.71
CA ARG A 44 5.14 -9.87 -3.31
C ARG A 44 3.65 -9.61 -3.45
N THR A 45 3.07 -10.12 -4.53
CA THR A 45 1.62 -10.17 -4.76
C THR A 45 1.18 -11.63 -4.90
N LYS A 46 0.00 -11.97 -4.39
CA LYS A 46 -0.62 -13.27 -4.59
C LYS A 46 -2.14 -13.09 -4.71
N VAL A 47 -2.71 -13.58 -5.80
CA VAL A 47 -4.16 -13.72 -5.92
C VAL A 47 -4.59 -14.94 -5.11
N LYS A 48 -5.57 -14.73 -4.24
CA LYS A 48 -6.28 -15.78 -3.50
C LYS A 48 -7.67 -15.88 -4.11
N ASP A 49 -7.89 -16.98 -4.81
CA ASP A 49 -9.20 -17.40 -5.27
C ASP A 49 -9.66 -18.50 -4.32
N ASP A 50 -10.71 -18.22 -3.55
CA ASP A 50 -11.25 -19.14 -2.53
C ASP A 50 -12.32 -20.09 -3.12
N GLY A 51 -12.47 -20.17 -4.45
CA GLY A 51 -13.41 -21.07 -5.12
C GLY A 51 -14.85 -20.54 -5.17
N GLU A 52 -15.81 -21.41 -5.51
CA GLU A 52 -17.18 -21.14 -6.05
C GLU A 52 -18.07 -20.13 -5.28
N ALA A 53 -17.67 -19.66 -4.09
CA ALA A 53 -18.41 -18.66 -3.31
C ALA A 53 -17.52 -17.55 -2.68
N GLY A 54 -16.21 -17.55 -2.93
CA GLY A 54 -15.28 -16.57 -2.35
C GLY A 54 -14.96 -15.44 -3.33
N GLU A 55 -15.24 -14.19 -2.95
CA GLU A 55 -14.79 -13.03 -3.73
C GLU A 55 -13.26 -13.03 -3.86
N PRO A 56 -12.70 -12.84 -5.08
CA PRO A 56 -11.26 -12.89 -5.29
C PRO A 56 -10.54 -11.80 -4.50
N ARG A 57 -9.40 -12.17 -3.89
CA ARG A 57 -8.61 -11.27 -3.05
C ARG A 57 -7.19 -11.16 -3.54
N MET A 58 -6.63 -9.96 -3.43
CA MET A 58 -5.21 -9.71 -3.62
C MET A 58 -4.51 -9.65 -2.26
N LYS A 59 -3.51 -10.50 -2.06
CA LYS A 59 -2.61 -10.48 -0.91
C LYS A 59 -1.32 -9.75 -1.28
N LEU A 60 -1.05 -8.65 -0.60
CA LEU A 60 0.17 -7.87 -0.70
C LEU A 60 1.08 -8.17 0.49
N THR A 61 2.36 -8.37 0.22
CA THR A 61 3.39 -8.58 1.25
C THR A 61 4.49 -7.53 1.13
N MET A 62 4.85 -6.90 2.24
CA MET A 62 6.07 -6.11 2.42
C MET A 62 7.05 -6.91 3.26
N ASP A 63 8.30 -6.92 2.86
CA ASP A 63 9.37 -7.42 3.71
C ASP A 63 9.94 -6.21 4.48
N LEU A 64 9.66 -6.18 5.79
CA LEU A 64 10.15 -5.13 6.68
C LEU A 64 11.57 -5.44 7.16
N SER A 65 12.31 -4.40 7.52
CA SER A 65 13.69 -4.53 8.04
C SER A 65 13.79 -5.30 9.36
N ASP A 66 12.68 -5.45 10.10
CA ASP A 66 12.60 -6.25 11.33
C ASP A 66 12.46 -7.76 11.06
N GLY A 67 12.49 -8.17 9.77
CA GLY A 67 12.39 -9.55 9.33
C GLY A 67 10.97 -10.13 9.40
N LYS A 68 9.97 -9.34 9.82
CA LYS A 68 8.57 -9.79 9.88
C LYS A 68 7.80 -9.19 8.70
N PRO A 69 7.40 -10.01 7.71
CA PRO A 69 6.68 -9.49 6.57
C PRO A 69 5.32 -8.93 7.01
N TRP A 70 5.01 -7.72 6.59
CA TRP A 70 3.70 -7.14 6.78
C TRP A 70 2.79 -7.53 5.62
N VAL A 71 1.63 -8.09 5.95
CA VAL A 71 0.71 -8.67 4.99
C VAL A 71 -0.62 -7.94 5.05
N LYS A 72 -1.15 -7.57 3.88
CA LYS A 72 -2.50 -7.00 3.73
C LYS A 72 -3.26 -7.74 2.64
N GLU A 73 -4.54 -7.99 2.89
CA GLU A 73 -5.46 -8.61 1.94
C GLU A 73 -6.57 -7.61 1.59
N TYR A 74 -6.93 -7.60 0.32
CA TYR A 74 -7.91 -6.69 -0.26
C TYR A 74 -8.80 -7.48 -1.22
N PHE A 75 -10.09 -7.13 -1.27
CA PHE A 75 -11.00 -7.66 -2.29
C PHE A 75 -10.74 -6.98 -3.63
N PHE A 76 -10.91 -7.70 -4.74
CA PHE A 76 -10.87 -7.10 -6.07
C PHE A 76 -11.91 -5.97 -6.19
N GLY A 77 -11.59 -4.95 -6.99
CA GLY A 77 -12.37 -3.70 -7.04
C GLY A 77 -12.07 -2.72 -5.89
N THR A 78 -11.29 -3.11 -4.88
CA THR A 78 -10.75 -2.14 -3.91
C THR A 78 -9.78 -1.20 -4.61
N THR A 79 -9.98 0.11 -4.45
CA THR A 79 -9.06 1.12 -4.97
C THR A 79 -7.96 1.42 -3.96
N VAL A 80 -6.71 1.50 -4.42
CA VAL A 80 -5.55 1.86 -3.61
C VAL A 80 -4.78 3.03 -4.23
N ARG A 81 -4.01 3.75 -3.39
CA ARG A 81 -3.20 4.88 -3.83
C ARG A 81 -1.77 4.43 -4.13
N ARG A 82 -1.37 4.51 -5.39
CA ARG A 82 0.01 4.31 -5.83
C ARG A 82 0.74 5.64 -5.87
N ILE A 83 1.92 5.69 -5.27
CA ILE A 83 2.85 6.81 -5.39
C ILE A 83 3.55 6.71 -6.75
N VAL A 84 3.41 7.75 -7.55
CA VAL A 84 4.09 7.86 -8.86
C VAL A 84 5.34 8.73 -8.78
N ARG A 85 5.33 9.73 -7.89
CA ARG A 85 6.48 10.61 -7.62
C ARG A 85 6.51 11.03 -6.16
N THR A 86 7.70 11.25 -5.63
CA THR A 86 7.93 11.85 -4.31
C THR A 86 8.76 13.09 -4.49
N TYR A 87 8.30 14.20 -3.93
CA TYR A 87 9.01 15.46 -3.86
C TYR A 87 9.51 15.63 -2.43
N ASP A 88 10.82 15.81 -2.27
CA ASP A 88 11.41 16.27 -1.02
C ASP A 88 11.38 17.80 -1.05
N ASP A 89 10.43 18.44 -0.37
CA ASP A 89 10.35 19.91 -0.28
C ASP A 89 11.38 20.47 0.72
N GLY A 90 12.57 19.86 0.78
CA GLY A 90 13.70 20.28 1.61
C GLY A 90 14.65 21.14 0.79
N ARG A 91 14.59 22.45 0.99
CA ARG A 91 15.62 23.39 0.54
C ARG A 91 16.68 23.55 1.62
#